data_AF-A0AAX3L2C4-F1
#
_entry.id   AF-A0AAX3L2C4-F1
#
_cell.length_a   1.000
_cell.length_b   1.000
_cell.length_c   1.000
_cell.angle_alpha   90.00
_cell.angle_beta   90.00
_cell.angle_gamma   90.00
#
_symmetry.space_group_name_H-M   'P 1'
#
loop_
_entity.id
_entity.type
_entity.pdbx_description
1 polymer ?
#
loop_
_entity_poly.entity_id
_entity_poly.type
_entity_poly.pdbx_seq_one_letter_code
_entity_poly.pdbx_strand_id
1 'polypeptide(L)'
;MAIGRHYRAEREFRADDRRKRYGITSAEIVAKMAEKLEKNAGFNAIAQAAGMAYQVECMNDGLTPYADAVDEVLEDRRTAGLGSYGLTPAN
;
A
#
# COMPACT_ATOMS: atom_id res chain seq x y z
N MET A 1 -13.90 5.74 -23.42
CA MET A 1 -13.08 4.85 -22.57
C MET A 1 -12.54 5.63 -21.34
N ALA A 2 -13.42 6.31 -20.59
CA ALA A 2 -13.03 7.24 -19.50
C ALA A 2 -13.47 6.79 -18.10
N ILE A 3 -14.56 6.01 -17.98
CA ILE A 3 -15.16 5.62 -16.70
C ILE A 3 -14.20 4.78 -15.82
N GLY A 4 -13.38 3.92 -16.43
CA GLY A 4 -12.45 3.06 -15.68
C GLY A 4 -11.27 3.79 -15.03
N ARG A 5 -10.83 4.93 -15.58
CA ARG A 5 -9.75 5.73 -14.99
C ARG A 5 -10.24 6.52 -13.77
N HIS A 6 -11.45 7.07 -13.84
CA HIS A 6 -12.05 7.76 -12.69
C HIS A 6 -12.27 6.82 -11.51
N TYR A 7 -12.75 5.60 -11.74
CA TYR A 7 -12.94 4.61 -10.68
C TYR A 7 -11.63 4.20 -9.99
N ARG A 8 -10.53 4.07 -10.74
CA ARG A 8 -9.22 3.78 -10.15
C ARG A 8 -8.67 4.95 -9.34
N ALA A 9 -8.72 6.16 -9.86
CA ALA A 9 -8.29 7.34 -9.11
C ALA A 9 -9.08 7.51 -7.79
N GLU A 10 -10.40 7.33 -7.81
CA GLU A 10 -11.21 7.36 -6.58
C GLU A 10 -10.80 6.28 -5.57
N ARG A 11 -10.47 5.08 -6.03
CA ARG A 11 -9.99 3.99 -5.18
C ARG A 11 -8.67 4.36 -4.50
N GLU A 12 -7.74 4.93 -5.25
CA GLU A 12 -6.44 5.38 -4.76
C GLU A 12 -6.58 6.52 -3.73
N PHE A 13 -7.52 7.46 -3.94
CA PHE A 13 -7.80 8.51 -2.96
C PHE A 13 -8.37 7.96 -1.66
N ARG A 14 -9.32 7.03 -1.74
CA ARG A 14 -9.85 6.34 -0.55
C ARG A 14 -8.79 5.52 0.16
N ALA A 15 -7.80 4.99 -0.56
CA ALA A 15 -6.67 4.31 0.05
C ALA A 15 -5.77 5.27 0.83
N ASP A 16 -5.55 6.49 0.34
CA ASP A 16 -4.83 7.52 1.09
C ASP A 16 -5.56 7.92 2.38
N ASP A 17 -6.89 8.06 2.33
CA ASP A 17 -7.70 8.27 3.53
C ASP A 17 -7.58 7.12 4.54
N ARG A 18 -7.56 5.87 4.06
CA ARG A 18 -7.33 4.69 4.91
C ARG A 18 -5.94 4.70 5.53
N ARG A 19 -4.89 4.98 4.73
CA ARG A 19 -3.52 5.12 5.23
C ARG A 19 -3.47 6.12 6.39
N LYS A 20 -4.03 7.31 6.20
CA LYS A 20 -4.08 8.37 7.23
C LYS A 20 -4.83 7.90 8.47
N ARG A 21 -6.01 7.28 8.29
CA ARG A 21 -6.84 6.77 9.38
C ARG A 21 -6.15 5.70 10.22
N TYR A 22 -5.39 4.81 9.60
CA TYR A 22 -4.72 3.69 10.26
C TYR A 22 -3.24 3.95 10.59
N GLY A 23 -2.76 5.18 10.41
CA GLY A 23 -1.37 5.54 10.71
C GLY A 23 -0.36 4.69 9.93
N ILE A 24 -0.65 4.42 8.66
CA ILE A 24 0.30 3.74 7.77
C ILE A 24 1.31 4.77 7.29
N THR A 25 2.59 4.46 7.45
CA THR A 25 3.68 5.33 7.03
C THR A 25 3.94 5.20 5.53
N SER A 26 4.43 6.27 4.90
CA SER A 26 4.83 6.22 3.49
C SER A 26 5.93 5.18 3.26
N ALA A 27 6.80 4.94 4.25
CA ALA A 27 7.85 3.92 4.16
C ALA A 27 7.28 2.49 4.03
N GLU A 28 6.23 2.16 4.78
CA GLU A 28 5.56 0.84 4.69
C GLU A 28 4.94 0.62 3.31
N ILE A 29 4.29 1.66 2.76
CA ILE A 29 3.69 1.60 1.42
C ILE A 29 4.77 1.44 0.35
N VAL A 30 5.84 2.23 0.43
CA VAL A 30 6.96 2.17 -0.51
C VAL A 30 7.62 0.80 -0.49
N ALA A 31 7.80 0.18 0.68
CA ALA A 31 8.33 -1.18 0.79
C ALA A 31 7.45 -2.19 0.03
N LYS A 32 6.12 -2.17 0.26
CA LYS A 32 5.18 -3.06 -0.43
C LYS A 32 5.10 -2.82 -1.93
N MET A 33 5.15 -1.56 -2.35
CA MET A 33 5.20 -1.23 -3.78
C MET A 33 6.50 -1.71 -4.42
N ALA A 34 7.64 -1.55 -3.73
CA ALA A 34 8.94 -1.99 -4.23
C ALA A 34 9.02 -3.53 -4.38
N GLU A 35 8.44 -4.29 -3.45
CA GLU A 35 8.32 -5.75 -3.53
C GLU A 35 7.59 -6.22 -4.80
N LYS A 36 6.62 -5.43 -5.28
CA LYS A 36 5.84 -5.73 -6.49
C LYS A 36 6.52 -5.32 -7.79
N LEU A 37 7.35 -4.28 -7.76
CA LEU A 37 7.99 -3.73 -8.96
C LEU A 37 9.12 -4.62 -9.48
N GLU A 38 9.90 -5.28 -8.62
CA GLU A 38 10.97 -6.18 -9.05
C GLU A 38 11.16 -7.38 -8.10
N LYS A 39 11.40 -8.58 -8.66
CA LYS A 39 11.89 -9.75 -7.92
C LYS A 39 13.31 -9.58 -7.36
N ASN A 40 14.03 -8.52 -7.75
CA ASN A 40 15.36 -8.20 -7.28
C ASN A 40 15.30 -6.87 -6.52
N ALA A 41 15.22 -6.95 -5.19
CA ALA A 41 15.17 -5.80 -4.29
C ALA A 41 16.44 -4.93 -4.41
N GLY A 42 16.39 -3.93 -5.29
CA GLY A 42 17.44 -2.92 -5.45
C GLY A 42 16.98 -1.52 -5.05
N PHE A 43 17.95 -0.61 -4.85
CA PHE A 43 17.70 0.82 -4.57
C PHE A 43 16.79 1.48 -5.62
N ASN A 44 16.88 1.05 -6.89
CA ASN A 44 16.04 1.58 -7.98
C ASN A 44 14.55 1.25 -7.82
N ALA A 45 14.20 0.09 -7.27
CA ALA A 45 12.80 -0.27 -7.03
C ALA A 45 12.20 0.59 -5.90
N ILE A 46 12.98 0.85 -4.85
CA ILE A 46 12.60 1.73 -3.74
C ILE A 46 12.42 3.17 -4.23
N ALA A 47 13.35 3.69 -5.03
CA ALA A 47 13.26 5.04 -5.57
C ALA A 47 12.04 5.23 -6.48
N GLN A 48 11.74 4.23 -7.33
CA GLN A 48 10.54 4.25 -8.17
C GLN A 48 9.25 4.18 -7.34
N ALA A 49 9.19 3.27 -6.36
CA ALA A 49 8.06 3.15 -5.45
C ALA A 49 7.80 4.45 -4.65
N ALA A 50 8.87 5.10 -4.17
CA ALA A 50 8.79 6.39 -3.49
C ALA A 50 8.23 7.49 -4.41
N GLY A 51 8.71 7.55 -5.66
CA GLY A 51 8.19 8.48 -6.66
C GLY A 51 6.70 8.25 -6.96
N MET A 52 6.28 6.99 -7.10
CA MET A 52 4.87 6.65 -7.33
C MET A 52 3.98 6.97 -6.12
N ALA A 53 4.44 6.70 -4.90
CA ALA A 53 3.70 7.03 -3.69
C ALA A 53 3.52 8.56 -3.55
N TYR A 54 4.58 9.33 -3.80
CA TYR A 54 4.52 10.79 -3.81
C TYR A 54 3.61 11.32 -4.93
N GLN A 55 3.63 10.67 -6.10
CA GLN A 55 2.73 11.02 -7.19
C GLN A 55 1.27 10.87 -6.75
N VAL A 56 0.88 9.83 -6.03
CA VAL A 56 -0.51 9.68 -5.54
C VAL A 56 -0.89 10.79 -4.56
N GLU A 57 0.03 11.22 -3.69
CA GLU A 57 -0.20 12.33 -2.76
C GLU A 57 -0.44 13.66 -3.49
N CYS A 58 0.25 13.89 -4.61
CA CYS A 58 0.20 15.15 -5.36
C CYS A 58 -0.81 15.16 -6.53
N MET A 59 -0.93 14.05 -7.24
CA MET A 59 -1.66 13.88 -8.49
C MET A 59 -2.00 12.41 -8.72
N ASN A 60 -3.17 12.02 -8.25
CA ASN A 60 -3.66 10.66 -8.40
C ASN A 60 -4.32 10.45 -9.78
N ASP A 61 -3.61 9.73 -10.65
CA ASP A 61 -4.06 9.36 -12.00
C ASP A 61 -4.67 7.95 -12.08
N GLY A 62 -4.71 7.21 -10.96
CA GLY A 62 -5.21 5.84 -10.88
C GLY A 62 -4.33 4.80 -11.57
N LEU A 63 -3.07 5.11 -11.89
CA LEU A 63 -2.13 4.19 -12.55
C LEU A 63 -1.11 3.54 -11.61
N THR A 64 -1.07 3.95 -10.34
CA THR A 64 -0.14 3.43 -9.34
C THR A 64 -0.78 2.27 -8.53
N PRO A 65 0.00 1.28 -8.07
CA PRO A 65 -0.51 0.17 -7.24
C PRO A 65 -0.68 0.54 -5.75
N TYR A 66 -0.96 1.81 -5.45
CA TYR A 66 -0.88 2.36 -4.08
C TYR A 66 -1.99 1.82 -3.17
N ALA A 67 -3.22 1.67 -3.68
CA ALA A 67 -4.33 1.12 -2.92
C ALA A 67 -4.12 -0.36 -2.57
N ASP A 68 -3.51 -1.13 -3.48
CA ASP A 68 -3.16 -2.52 -3.22
C ASP A 68 -2.09 -2.61 -2.14
N ALA A 69 -1.09 -1.73 -2.16
CA ALA A 69 -0.06 -1.67 -1.13
C ALA A 69 -0.62 -1.28 0.24
N VAL A 70 -1.56 -0.31 0.30
CA VAL A 70 -2.26 0.04 1.56
C VAL A 70 -3.07 -1.14 2.09
N ASP A 71 -3.79 -1.85 1.21
CA ASP A 71 -4.61 -2.99 1.60
C ASP A 71 -3.76 -4.14 2.15
N GLU A 72 -2.60 -4.42 1.54
CA GLU A 72 -1.66 -5.43 2.04
C GLU A 72 -1.05 -5.04 3.39
N VAL A 73 -0.66 -3.78 3.60
CA VAL A 73 -0.15 -3.35 4.92
C VAL A 73 -1.22 -3.54 6.00
N LEU A 74 -2.50 -3.25 5.68
CA LEU A 74 -3.60 -3.48 6.62
C LEU A 74 -3.82 -4.96 6.90
N GLU A 75 -3.71 -5.81 5.87
CA GLU A 75 -3.83 -7.26 6.00
C GLU A 75 -2.67 -7.87 6.80
N ASP A 76 -1.44 -7.43 6.56
CA ASP A 76 -0.25 -7.81 7.34
C ASP A 76 -0.39 -7.42 8.81
N ARG A 77 -0.88 -6.20 9.09
CA ARG A 77 -1.16 -5.77 10.46
C ARG A 77 -2.30 -6.57 11.10
N ARG A 78 -3.32 -6.95 10.32
CA ARG A 78 -4.43 -7.78 10.80
C ARG A 78 -3.96 -9.20 11.14
N THR A 79 -3.14 -9.80 10.29
CA THR A 79 -2.57 -11.14 10.50
C THR A 79 -1.55 -11.14 11.63
N ALA A 80 -0.71 -10.12 11.75
CA ALA A 80 0.18 -9.93 12.89
C ALA A 80 -0.60 -9.69 14.20
N GLY A 81 -1.72 -8.96 14.15
CA GLY A 81 -2.63 -8.76 15.27
C GLY A 81 -3.40 -10.03 15.68
N LEU A 82 -3.72 -10.91 14.73
CA LEU A 82 -4.23 -12.25 15.00
C LEU A 82 -3.16 -13.16 15.64
N GLY A 83 -1.87 -12.86 15.44
CA GLY A 83 -0.76 -13.50 16.14
C GLY A 83 -0.52 -12.98 17.56
N SER A 84 -0.92 -11.74 17.87
CA SER A 84 -0.71 -11.13 19.20
C SER A 84 -1.87 -11.32 20.19
N TYR A 85 -3.05 -11.72 19.72
CA TYR A 85 -4.18 -12.15 20.56
C TYR A 85 -4.37 -13.67 20.55
N GLY A 86 -3.42 -14.39 21.17
CA GLY A 86 -3.75 -15.56 22.01
C GLY A 86 -4.28 -16.83 21.34
N LEU A 87 -3.50 -17.44 20.46
CA LEU A 87 -3.47 -18.91 20.35
C LEU A 87 -2.14 -19.43 20.91
N THR A 88 -1.99 -19.32 22.23
CA THR A 88 -1.21 -20.33 22.95
C THR A 88 -2.01 -21.64 22.81
N PRO A 89 -1.46 -22.71 22.22
CA PRO A 89 -2.11 -24.01 22.30
C PRO A 89 -2.20 -24.34 23.78
N ALA A 90 -3.42 -24.46 24.29
CA ALA A 90 -3.64 -25.08 25.59
C ALA A 90 -3.06 -26.50 25.51
N ASN A 91 -2.27 -26.86 26.53
CA ASN A 91 -1.68 -28.18 26.74
C ASN A 91 -2.63 -29.33 26.38
#